data_AF-A0A962GC01-F1
#
_entry.id   AF-A0A962GC01-F1
#
_cell.length_a   1.000
_cell.length_b   1.000
_cell.length_c   1.000
_cell.angle_alpha   90.00
_cell.angle_beta   90.00
_cell.angle_gamma   90.00
#
_symmetry.space_group_name_H-M   'P 1'
#
loop_
_entity.id
_entity.type
_entity.pdbx_description
1 polymer ?
#
loop_
_entity_poly.entity_id
_entity_poly.type
_entity_poly.pdbx_seq_one_letter_code
_entity_poly.pdbx_strand_id
1 'polypeptide(L)'
;MSKMRWIAALLTCALACLQASASEPPAPTITEVNASSSFLQVTFSEPMLTWLGSGSSSAIVVTPPIDCSWAWTDDTLLTCHREQGAALEQATRYRLSIRGGLWSQQGREIARQDRVFDTERPSIPDAGAVIDHWEAGVPAINIWVSVPVSAMALSKALILAEDDQQVPFRLIPQTESGGIPIAEENRLWRIDYRPTDSKSHALSLRIKPGLRSSKGPLPGLQDEILLRASVNEVFGLRYVACGDGYQEGRSSSSSAVPQFRPHFVAATGDSSQEIAIACPAGQPISLGFSQPLSTDANEWLRSHLPRGLRYEAAAKGIPSRWSGKPVTELGRPAAIASLVSDAPNSLLSFDLPSSLVSAEGARILRPHRIAVTSTDFIPSLAVESPRLLL
;
A
#
# COMPACT_ATOMS: atom_id res chain seq x y z
N MET A 1 -61.14 -16.49 65.80
CA MET A 1 -59.90 -17.04 65.19
C MET A 1 -59.69 -16.39 63.83
N SER A 2 -58.44 -16.04 63.49
CA SER A 2 -57.95 -15.66 62.15
C SER A 2 -58.39 -14.30 61.59
N LYS A 3 -57.49 -13.29 61.66
CA LYS A 3 -57.34 -12.15 60.72
C LYS A 3 -56.32 -11.11 61.24
N MET A 4 -55.07 -11.50 61.52
CA MET A 4 -54.04 -10.48 61.89
C MET A 4 -52.58 -10.95 61.79
N ARG A 5 -52.19 -11.66 60.71
CA ARG A 5 -50.82 -12.17 60.58
C ARG A 5 -50.13 -12.06 59.21
N TRP A 6 -50.73 -11.40 58.21
CA TRP A 6 -50.23 -11.48 56.82
C TRP A 6 -49.72 -10.17 56.19
N ILE A 7 -49.60 -9.07 56.94
CA ILE A 7 -49.11 -7.79 56.36
C ILE A 7 -47.63 -7.51 56.70
N ALA A 8 -47.06 -8.15 57.74
CA ALA A 8 -45.68 -7.90 58.15
C ALA A 8 -44.60 -8.61 57.31
N ALA A 9 -44.96 -9.58 56.47
CA ALA A 9 -43.98 -10.38 55.71
C ALA A 9 -43.69 -9.86 54.29
N LEU A 10 -44.50 -8.93 53.76
CA LEU A 10 -44.29 -8.34 52.43
C LEU A 10 -43.51 -7.02 52.45
N LEU A 11 -43.33 -6.39 53.63
CA LEU A 11 -42.54 -5.16 53.76
C LEU A 11 -41.04 -5.40 53.98
N THR A 12 -40.64 -6.58 54.45
CA THR A 12 -39.22 -6.90 54.72
C THR A 12 -38.46 -7.45 53.52
N CYS A 13 -39.15 -7.97 52.49
CA CYS A 13 -38.50 -8.45 51.27
C CYS A 13 -38.25 -7.32 50.24
N ALA A 14 -38.91 -6.17 50.37
CA ALA A 14 -38.72 -5.02 49.49
C ALA A 14 -37.52 -4.12 49.89
N LEU A 15 -37.05 -4.17 51.15
CA LEU A 15 -35.88 -3.39 51.58
C LEU A 15 -34.53 -4.10 51.35
N ALA A 16 -34.52 -5.40 51.09
CA ALA A 16 -33.28 -6.16 50.87
C ALA A 16 -32.73 -6.08 49.43
N CYS A 17 -33.54 -5.67 48.45
CA CYS A 17 -33.11 -5.54 47.04
C CYS A 17 -32.57 -4.14 46.67
N LEU A 18 -32.59 -3.17 47.59
CA LEU A 18 -32.09 -1.81 47.34
C LEU A 18 -30.64 -1.59 47.81
N GLN A 19 -29.97 -2.61 48.35
CA GLN A 19 -28.53 -2.58 48.63
C GLN A 19 -27.71 -3.17 47.47
N ALA A 20 -28.12 -2.89 46.23
CA ALA A 20 -27.16 -2.93 45.13
C ALA A 20 -26.17 -1.80 45.45
N SER A 21 -25.02 -2.17 46.04
CA SER A 21 -23.89 -1.28 46.26
C SER A 21 -23.62 -0.56 44.95
N ALA A 22 -24.10 0.68 44.83
CA ALA A 22 -23.68 1.57 43.78
C ALA A 22 -22.20 1.83 44.08
N SER A 23 -21.34 0.97 43.53
CA SER A 23 -19.90 1.21 43.53
C SER A 23 -19.72 2.59 42.96
N GLU A 24 -19.06 3.46 43.72
CA GLU A 24 -18.77 4.81 43.29
C GLU A 24 -18.18 4.75 41.88
N PRO A 25 -18.74 5.50 40.91
CA PRO A 25 -18.25 5.49 39.54
C PRO A 25 -16.73 5.75 39.55
N PRO A 26 -15.96 5.03 38.72
CA PRO A 26 -14.51 5.19 38.72
C PRO A 26 -14.14 6.66 38.44
N ALA A 27 -13.05 7.11 39.07
CA ALA A 27 -12.48 8.43 38.79
C ALA A 27 -12.14 8.54 37.29
N PRO A 28 -12.16 9.77 36.72
CA PRO A 28 -11.75 9.98 35.33
C PRO A 28 -10.34 9.44 35.08
N THR A 29 -10.12 8.86 33.91
CA THR A 29 -8.83 8.30 33.50
C THR A 29 -8.43 8.74 32.11
N ILE A 30 -7.13 8.68 31.82
CA ILE A 30 -6.63 8.85 30.45
C ILE A 30 -6.86 7.53 29.71
N THR A 31 -7.66 7.58 28.64
CA THR A 31 -7.95 6.44 27.78
C THR A 31 -6.96 6.32 26.64
N GLU A 32 -6.50 7.45 26.10
CA GLU A 32 -5.58 7.49 24.97
C GLU A 32 -4.64 8.70 25.05
N VAL A 33 -3.41 8.52 24.59
CA VAL A 33 -2.48 9.61 24.27
C VAL A 33 -2.04 9.42 22.83
N ASN A 34 -2.43 10.34 21.95
CA ASN A 34 -2.08 10.30 20.53
C ASN A 34 -1.08 11.43 20.24
N ALA A 35 0.03 11.08 19.59
CA ALA A 35 1.11 12.01 19.35
C ALA A 35 1.74 11.77 17.98
N SER A 36 2.06 12.88 17.30
CA SER A 36 2.85 12.90 16.09
C SER A 36 3.88 14.04 16.17
N SER A 37 4.66 14.26 15.12
CA SER A 37 5.50 15.46 15.05
C SER A 37 4.67 16.75 15.16
N SER A 38 3.41 16.76 14.71
CA SER A 38 2.56 17.95 14.56
C SER A 38 1.49 18.15 15.66
N PHE A 39 1.18 17.14 16.47
CA PHE A 39 0.21 17.27 17.56
C PHE A 39 0.49 16.35 18.76
N LEU A 40 -0.09 16.71 19.90
CA LEU A 40 -0.22 15.85 21.08
C LEU A 40 -1.62 16.02 21.66
N GLN A 41 -2.33 14.91 21.79
CA GLN A 41 -3.72 14.83 22.23
C GLN A 41 -3.87 13.84 23.37
N VAL A 42 -4.72 14.17 24.34
CA VAL A 42 -5.03 13.34 25.50
C VAL A 42 -6.54 13.18 25.59
N THR A 43 -7.00 11.94 25.52
CA THR A 43 -8.42 11.59 25.62
C THR A 43 -8.73 11.08 27.02
N PHE A 44 -9.84 11.56 27.59
CA PHE A 44 -10.34 11.18 28.91
C PHE A 44 -11.53 10.24 28.81
N SER A 45 -11.76 9.44 29.87
CA SER A 45 -12.85 8.46 29.94
C SER A 45 -14.24 9.07 30.11
N GLU A 46 -14.34 10.37 30.39
CA GLU A 46 -15.60 11.08 30.66
C GLU A 46 -15.43 12.60 30.42
N PRO A 47 -16.54 13.34 30.26
CA PRO A 47 -16.51 14.80 30.11
C PRO A 47 -15.82 15.52 31.28
N MET A 48 -14.90 16.41 30.94
CA MET A 48 -14.05 17.20 31.83
C MET A 48 -14.55 18.65 31.93
N LEU A 49 -14.16 19.33 32.99
CA LEU A 49 -14.38 20.77 33.15
C LEU A 49 -13.43 21.55 32.23
N THR A 50 -13.97 22.15 31.18
CA THR A 50 -13.21 22.82 30.10
C THR A 50 -13.01 24.33 30.27
N TRP A 51 -13.70 24.93 31.25
CA TRP A 51 -13.76 26.37 31.57
C TRP A 51 -12.43 26.96 32.07
N LEU A 52 -11.48 26.12 32.48
CA LEU A 52 -10.09 26.53 32.65
C LEU A 52 -9.55 26.76 31.23
N GLY A 53 -9.59 28.01 30.75
CA GLY A 53 -9.24 28.38 29.38
C GLY A 53 -7.82 27.99 28.93
N SER A 54 -7.44 28.37 27.71
CA SER A 54 -6.14 28.07 27.13
C SER A 54 -4.96 28.58 27.99
N GLY A 55 -3.98 27.73 28.31
CA GLY A 55 -2.81 28.11 29.10
C GLY A 55 -1.85 26.96 29.42
N SER A 56 -0.79 27.22 30.20
CA SER A 56 0.05 26.16 30.75
C SER A 56 -0.67 25.52 31.94
N SER A 57 -1.06 24.26 31.80
CA SER A 57 -1.65 23.52 32.90
C SER A 57 -0.53 22.97 33.78
N SER A 58 -0.34 23.53 34.98
CA SER A 58 0.62 23.01 35.96
C SER A 58 0.32 21.56 36.37
N ALA A 59 -0.90 21.08 36.10
CA ALA A 59 -1.32 19.70 36.27
C ALA A 59 -0.62 18.73 35.31
N ILE A 60 -0.23 19.19 34.11
CA ILE A 60 0.26 18.32 33.04
C ILE A 60 1.74 18.58 32.82
N VAL A 61 2.54 17.53 32.98
CA VAL A 61 3.98 17.57 32.77
C VAL A 61 4.36 16.53 31.73
N VAL A 62 5.04 16.98 30.67
CA VAL A 62 5.59 16.12 29.63
C VAL A 62 7.10 16.06 29.78
N THR A 63 7.70 14.88 29.62
CA THR A 63 9.15 14.66 29.69
C THR A 63 9.62 13.80 28.51
N PRO A 64 10.56 14.23 27.65
CA PRO A 64 11.22 15.55 27.63
C PRO A 64 10.24 16.74 27.59
N PRO A 65 10.61 17.92 28.15
CA PRO A 65 9.72 19.08 28.19
C PRO A 65 9.40 19.54 26.77
N ILE A 66 8.16 20.01 26.58
CA ILE A 66 7.68 20.57 25.33
C ILE A 66 7.03 21.93 25.62
N ASP A 67 7.31 22.91 24.77
CA ASP A 67 6.69 24.22 24.87
C ASP A 67 5.33 24.18 24.18
N CYS A 68 4.26 24.07 24.97
CA CYS A 68 2.91 24.11 24.44
C CYS A 68 1.87 24.71 25.39
N SER A 69 0.82 25.25 24.80
CA SER A 69 -0.39 25.68 25.48
C SER A 69 -1.44 24.57 25.36
N TRP A 70 -2.01 24.19 26.50
CA TRP A 70 -3.08 23.19 26.51
C TRP A 70 -4.42 23.89 26.31
N ALA A 71 -5.23 23.33 25.42
CA ALA A 71 -6.61 23.76 25.24
C ALA A 71 -7.53 22.56 25.02
N TRP A 72 -8.73 22.66 25.56
CA TRP A 72 -9.80 21.69 25.31
C TRP A 72 -10.29 21.87 23.87
N THR A 73 -10.28 20.77 23.11
CA THR A 73 -10.87 20.73 21.75
C THR A 73 -12.34 20.31 21.82
N ASP A 74 -12.68 19.44 22.78
CA ASP A 74 -14.03 19.12 23.22
C ASP A 74 -14.01 18.81 24.73
N ASP A 75 -15.09 18.24 25.29
CA ASP A 75 -15.17 17.93 26.72
C ASP A 75 -14.40 16.67 27.14
N THR A 76 -13.88 15.88 26.21
CA THR A 76 -13.09 14.67 26.48
C THR A 76 -11.68 14.72 25.91
N LEU A 77 -11.38 15.71 25.07
CA LEU A 77 -10.13 15.81 24.31
C LEU A 77 -9.37 17.10 24.65
N LEU A 78 -8.17 16.93 25.19
CA LEU A 78 -7.24 18.01 25.46
C LEU A 78 -6.08 17.97 24.46
N THR A 79 -5.85 19.10 23.80
CA THR A 79 -4.81 19.24 22.77
C THR A 79 -3.72 20.20 23.24
N CYS A 80 -2.47 19.81 22.99
CA CYS A 80 -1.28 20.64 23.18
C CYS A 80 -1.02 21.42 21.88
N HIS A 81 -1.38 22.70 21.88
CA HIS A 81 -1.13 23.64 20.81
C HIS A 81 0.25 24.25 20.97
N ARG A 82 1.01 24.31 19.89
CA ARG A 82 2.40 24.78 19.91
C ARG A 82 2.52 26.00 19.01
N GLU A 83 3.48 26.86 19.35
CA GLU A 83 3.86 27.96 18.46
C GLU A 83 4.42 27.40 17.14
N GLN A 84 4.36 28.21 16.10
CA GLN A 84 4.87 27.83 14.77
C GLN A 84 6.33 27.37 14.87
N GLY A 85 6.60 26.13 14.44
CA GLY A 85 7.95 25.55 14.40
C GLY A 85 8.32 24.66 15.60
N ALA A 86 7.56 24.67 16.70
CA ALA A 86 7.78 23.75 17.82
C ALA A 86 7.13 22.39 17.51
N ALA A 87 7.96 21.36 17.28
CA ALA A 87 7.55 19.99 16.98
C ALA A 87 8.01 19.02 18.06
N LEU A 88 7.33 17.88 18.18
CA LEU A 88 7.77 16.79 19.04
C LEU A 88 8.97 16.16 18.32
N GLU A 89 10.02 15.84 19.07
CA GLU A 89 11.16 15.12 18.51
C GLU A 89 10.67 13.76 18.00
N GLN A 90 10.98 13.46 16.74
CA GLN A 90 10.66 12.16 16.14
C GLN A 90 11.54 11.08 16.76
N ALA A 91 11.05 9.83 16.76
CA ALA A 91 11.75 8.69 17.33
C ALA A 91 12.17 8.89 18.81
N THR A 92 11.31 9.54 19.61
CA THR A 92 11.57 9.86 21.02
C THR A 92 10.45 9.31 21.90
N ARG A 93 10.84 8.80 23.07
CA ARG A 93 9.92 8.34 24.11
C ARG A 93 9.59 9.49 25.05
N TYR A 94 8.32 9.77 25.20
CA TYR A 94 7.80 10.77 26.11
C TYR A 94 7.03 10.13 27.26
N ARG A 95 7.00 10.83 28.39
CA ARG A 95 6.13 10.55 29.53
C ARG A 95 5.23 11.77 29.74
N LEU A 96 3.93 11.57 29.69
CA LEU A 96 2.92 12.52 30.14
C LEU A 96 2.49 12.15 31.56
N SER A 97 2.57 13.11 32.48
CA SER A 97 2.20 12.94 33.89
C SER A 97 1.11 13.95 34.22
N ILE A 98 -0.05 13.49 34.67
CA ILE A 98 -1.10 14.33 35.26
C ILE A 98 -0.93 14.26 36.78
N ARG A 99 -0.75 15.43 37.41
CA ARG A 99 -0.41 15.55 38.85
C ARG A 99 -1.61 15.86 39.75
N GLY A 100 -2.83 15.86 39.21
CA GLY A 100 -4.06 16.37 39.85
C GLY A 100 -4.44 17.75 39.30
N GLY A 101 -5.53 18.34 39.75
CA GLY A 101 -5.99 19.67 39.31
C GLY A 101 -6.79 19.70 38.01
N LEU A 102 -7.28 18.55 37.55
CA LEU A 102 -8.30 18.46 36.49
C LEU A 102 -9.50 17.70 37.05
N TRP A 103 -10.71 18.13 36.71
CA TRP A 103 -11.95 17.58 37.25
C TRP A 103 -12.92 17.23 36.13
N SER A 104 -13.72 16.19 36.35
CA SER A 104 -14.85 15.89 35.49
C SER A 104 -16.03 16.83 35.73
N GLN A 105 -16.96 16.87 34.77
CA GLN A 105 -18.20 17.64 34.92
C GLN A 105 -19.07 17.14 36.08
N GLN A 106 -18.85 15.91 36.55
CA GLN A 106 -19.49 15.33 37.72
C GLN A 106 -18.74 15.66 39.03
N GLY A 107 -17.71 16.53 38.98
CA GLY A 107 -16.97 17.01 40.15
C GLY A 107 -15.92 16.04 40.68
N ARG A 108 -15.54 15.00 39.92
CA ARG A 108 -14.50 14.05 40.33
C ARG A 108 -13.13 14.50 39.84
N GLU A 109 -12.15 14.58 40.72
CA GLU A 109 -10.77 14.90 40.33
C GLU A 109 -10.10 13.69 39.66
N ILE A 110 -9.28 13.94 38.64
CA ILE A 110 -8.41 12.91 38.09
C ILE A 110 -7.31 12.55 39.08
N ALA A 111 -7.17 11.25 39.38
CA ALA A 111 -6.04 10.76 40.15
C ALA A 111 -4.73 10.92 39.36
N ARG A 112 -3.60 11.04 40.06
CA ARG A 112 -2.28 11.09 39.42
C ARG A 112 -2.08 9.90 38.48
N GLN A 113 -1.74 10.18 37.23
CA GLN A 113 -1.57 9.16 36.20
C GLN A 113 -0.41 9.51 35.28
N ASP A 114 0.42 8.50 35.00
CA ASP A 114 1.47 8.58 34.01
C ASP A 114 1.08 7.78 32.77
N ARG A 115 1.41 8.31 31.61
CA ARG A 115 1.30 7.64 30.31
C ARG A 115 2.60 7.80 29.56
N VAL A 116 3.08 6.70 28.99
CA VAL A 116 4.25 6.69 28.11
C VAL A 116 3.74 6.58 26.69
N PHE A 117 4.30 7.39 25.81
CA PHE A 117 4.04 7.33 24.38
C PHE A 117 5.34 7.54 23.62
N ASP A 118 5.41 6.99 22.42
CA ASP A 118 6.53 7.15 21.52
C ASP A 118 6.05 7.98 20.33
N THR A 119 6.87 8.93 19.86
CA THR A 119 6.64 9.58 18.58
C THR A 119 7.01 8.64 17.43
N GLU A 120 6.66 9.04 16.20
CA GLU A 120 6.90 8.27 14.99
C GLU A 120 8.35 7.75 14.92
N ARG A 121 8.47 6.42 14.84
CA ARG A 121 9.74 5.72 14.67
C ARG A 121 10.11 5.66 13.18
N PRO A 122 11.42 5.57 12.84
CA PRO A 122 11.82 5.41 11.46
C PRO A 122 11.25 4.11 10.87
N SER A 123 10.59 4.24 9.73
CA SER A 123 10.02 3.13 8.97
C SER A 123 10.02 3.43 7.47
N ILE A 124 9.75 2.41 6.67
CA ILE A 124 9.44 2.53 5.23
C ILE A 124 7.95 2.24 5.09
N PRO A 125 7.09 3.21 4.74
CA PRO A 125 5.65 2.98 4.65
C PRO A 125 5.26 1.94 3.59
N ASP A 126 3.98 1.54 3.58
CA ASP A 126 3.38 0.56 2.66
C ASP A 126 3.61 0.84 1.16
N ALA A 127 3.91 2.08 0.77
CA ALA A 127 4.25 2.49 -0.59
C ALA A 127 5.64 3.16 -0.67
N GLY A 128 6.49 2.91 0.33
CA GLY A 128 7.80 3.52 0.46
C GLY A 128 8.86 2.86 -0.41
N ALA A 129 8.77 1.55 -0.67
CA ALA A 129 9.62 0.86 -1.64
C ALA A 129 8.92 0.79 -3.00
N VAL A 130 9.52 1.38 -4.03
CA VAL A 130 8.90 1.54 -5.35
C VAL A 130 9.89 1.17 -6.44
N ILE A 131 9.43 0.46 -7.46
CA ILE A 131 10.19 0.31 -8.71
C ILE A 131 9.75 1.42 -9.65
N ASP A 132 10.69 2.24 -10.09
CA ASP A 132 10.43 3.31 -11.06
C ASP A 132 10.35 2.74 -12.48
N HIS A 133 11.31 1.89 -12.84
CA HIS A 133 11.45 1.26 -14.14
C HIS A 133 12.45 0.09 -14.08
N TRP A 134 12.64 -0.61 -15.20
CA TRP A 134 13.71 -1.59 -15.37
C TRP A 134 14.76 -1.06 -16.34
N GLU A 135 16.03 -1.12 -15.95
CA GLU A 135 17.19 -0.83 -16.79
C GLU A 135 17.89 -2.14 -17.14
N ALA A 136 17.91 -2.49 -18.43
CA ALA A 136 18.56 -3.72 -18.92
C ALA A 136 18.16 -4.99 -18.15
N GLY A 137 16.89 -5.11 -17.74
CA GLY A 137 16.39 -6.26 -16.98
C GLY A 137 16.50 -6.14 -15.46
N VAL A 138 17.08 -5.05 -14.94
CA VAL A 138 17.27 -4.82 -13.49
C VAL A 138 16.29 -3.75 -13.00
N PRO A 139 15.54 -3.97 -11.91
CA PRO A 139 14.61 -2.98 -11.37
C PRO A 139 15.37 -1.81 -10.71
N ALA A 140 15.02 -0.58 -11.10
CA ALA A 140 15.46 0.64 -10.43
C ALA A 140 14.56 0.89 -9.20
N ILE A 141 15.08 0.59 -8.01
CA ILE A 141 14.30 0.64 -6.76
C ILE A 141 14.60 1.92 -5.98
N ASN A 142 13.54 2.65 -5.63
CA ASN A 142 13.58 3.76 -4.70
C ASN A 142 12.95 3.40 -3.36
N ILE A 143 13.47 3.99 -2.29
CA ILE A 143 13.03 3.81 -0.91
C ILE A 143 12.77 5.17 -0.28
N TRP A 144 11.52 5.40 0.12
CA TRP A 144 11.08 6.53 0.93
C TRP A 144 10.99 6.13 2.40
N VAL A 145 11.61 6.92 3.28
CA VAL A 145 11.60 6.69 4.74
C VAL A 145 10.79 7.77 5.47
N SER A 146 10.09 7.34 6.52
CA SER A 146 9.17 8.19 7.28
C SER A 146 9.86 9.31 8.05
N VAL A 147 11.17 9.21 8.31
CA VAL A 147 11.99 10.25 8.94
C VAL A 147 13.39 10.23 8.32
N PRO A 148 14.17 11.32 8.38
CA PRO A 148 15.54 11.32 7.87
C PRO A 148 16.43 10.23 8.53
N VAL A 149 17.17 9.49 7.72
CA VAL A 149 18.12 8.44 8.15
C VAL A 149 19.44 8.58 7.41
N SER A 150 20.54 8.04 7.92
CA SER A 150 21.80 7.99 7.15
C SER A 150 21.85 6.77 6.24
N ALA A 151 22.62 6.84 5.14
CA ALA A 151 22.86 5.71 4.25
C ALA A 151 23.36 4.47 5.01
N MET A 152 24.26 4.66 5.99
CA MET A 152 24.79 3.58 6.83
C MET A 152 23.72 2.95 7.72
N ALA A 153 22.82 3.75 8.32
CA ALA A 153 21.76 3.22 9.15
C ALA A 153 20.75 2.43 8.32
N LEU A 154 20.40 2.94 7.14
CA LEU A 154 19.49 2.29 6.22
C LEU A 154 20.08 1.00 5.64
N SER A 155 21.33 1.02 5.17
CA SER A 155 21.99 -0.19 4.63
C SER A 155 22.12 -1.30 5.66
N LYS A 156 22.35 -0.97 6.93
CA LYS A 156 22.37 -1.95 8.02
C LYS A 156 21.02 -2.57 8.32
N ALA A 157 19.92 -1.86 8.05
CA ALA A 157 18.56 -2.32 8.31
C ALA A 157 17.92 -3.03 7.11
N LEU A 158 18.47 -2.89 5.91
CA LEU A 158 17.98 -3.53 4.70
C LEU A 158 18.74 -4.82 4.37
N ILE A 159 18.02 -5.77 3.77
CA ILE A 159 18.55 -6.99 3.19
C ILE A 159 18.01 -7.07 1.76
N LEU A 160 18.92 -7.12 0.80
CA LEU A 160 18.61 -7.41 -0.60
C LEU A 160 19.07 -8.83 -0.90
N ALA A 161 18.23 -9.65 -1.53
CA ALA A 161 18.56 -11.03 -1.86
C ALA A 161 18.06 -11.43 -3.25
N GLU A 162 18.87 -12.18 -3.97
CA GLU A 162 18.51 -12.92 -5.19
C GLU A 162 18.36 -14.39 -4.85
N ASP A 163 17.20 -14.99 -5.13
CA ASP A 163 16.91 -16.41 -4.86
C ASP A 163 17.28 -16.81 -3.40
N ASP A 164 16.88 -15.95 -2.46
CA ASP A 164 17.16 -16.03 -1.02
C ASP A 164 18.65 -15.90 -0.62
N GLN A 165 19.56 -15.64 -1.56
CA GLN A 165 20.96 -15.34 -1.29
C GLN A 165 21.19 -13.84 -1.17
N GLN A 166 21.74 -13.40 -0.04
CA GLN A 166 21.99 -11.98 0.19
C GLN A 166 23.05 -11.44 -0.78
N VAL A 167 22.74 -10.31 -1.41
CA VAL A 167 23.59 -9.64 -2.39
C VAL A 167 23.98 -8.22 -1.93
N PRO A 168 25.18 -7.74 -2.30
CA PRO A 168 25.63 -6.40 -1.92
C PRO A 168 24.91 -5.31 -2.74
N PHE A 169 24.65 -4.17 -2.11
CA PHE A 169 24.08 -2.99 -2.78
C PHE A 169 24.64 -1.70 -2.17
N ARG A 170 24.41 -0.59 -2.87
CA ARG A 170 24.71 0.77 -2.39
C ARG A 170 23.45 1.61 -2.35
N LEU A 171 23.44 2.64 -1.51
CA LEU A 171 22.34 3.59 -1.42
C LEU A 171 22.81 4.94 -1.95
N ILE A 172 22.09 5.47 -2.93
CA ILE A 172 22.34 6.78 -3.53
C ILE A 172 21.23 7.73 -3.07
N PRO A 173 21.53 8.80 -2.32
CA PRO A 173 20.51 9.76 -1.91
C PRO A 173 19.88 10.40 -3.15
N GLN A 174 18.58 10.61 -3.12
CA GLN A 174 17.83 11.31 -4.17
C GLN A 174 17.37 12.66 -3.63
N THR A 175 17.53 13.71 -4.43
CA THR A 175 17.14 15.09 -4.07
C THR A 175 15.82 15.52 -4.71
N GLU A 176 15.31 14.74 -5.67
CA GLU A 176 14.08 15.00 -6.40
C GLU A 176 13.29 13.71 -6.62
N SER A 177 11.98 13.84 -6.76
CA SER A 177 11.07 12.76 -7.16
C SER A 177 10.14 13.28 -8.25
N GLY A 178 10.26 12.74 -9.46
CA GLY A 178 9.47 13.22 -10.61
C GLY A 178 9.69 14.71 -10.93
N GLY A 179 10.90 15.23 -10.74
CA GLY A 179 11.25 16.64 -10.94
C GLY A 179 10.80 17.58 -9.82
N ILE A 180 10.22 17.07 -8.74
CA ILE A 180 9.85 17.85 -7.56
C ILE A 180 10.95 17.71 -6.50
N PRO A 181 11.56 18.82 -6.04
CA PRO A 181 12.53 18.80 -4.95
C PRO A 181 11.93 18.21 -3.67
N ILE A 182 12.73 17.40 -2.98
CA ILE A 182 12.32 16.82 -1.70
C ILE A 182 12.69 17.80 -0.60
N ALA A 183 11.69 18.26 0.16
CA ALA A 183 11.85 19.30 1.18
C ALA A 183 12.82 18.91 2.31
N GLU A 184 13.00 17.61 2.55
CA GLU A 184 13.91 17.10 3.57
C GLU A 184 14.89 16.10 2.96
N GLU A 185 16.18 16.45 3.02
CA GLU A 185 17.27 15.58 2.61
C GLU A 185 17.22 14.23 3.34
N ASN A 186 17.76 13.19 2.69
CA ASN A 186 17.94 11.87 3.28
C ASN A 186 16.65 11.08 3.60
N ARG A 187 15.53 11.45 2.94
CA ARG A 187 14.28 10.68 3.00
C ARG A 187 14.00 9.81 1.78
N LEU A 188 14.70 10.03 0.67
CA LEU A 188 14.59 9.22 -0.54
C LEU A 188 15.95 8.67 -0.95
N TRP A 189 15.99 7.36 -1.20
CA TRP A 189 17.20 6.62 -1.53
C TRP A 189 16.95 5.73 -2.73
N ARG A 190 17.89 5.70 -3.68
CA ARG A 190 17.91 4.70 -4.74
C ARG A 190 18.85 3.57 -4.36
N ILE A 191 18.41 2.33 -4.56
CA ILE A 191 19.28 1.16 -4.49
C ILE A 191 20.09 1.08 -5.80
N ASP A 192 21.41 1.14 -5.68
CA ASP A 192 22.36 0.78 -6.73
C ASP A 192 22.81 -0.66 -6.50
N TYR A 193 22.39 -1.54 -7.39
CA TYR A 193 22.56 -2.98 -7.29
C TYR A 193 22.99 -3.55 -8.65
N ARG A 194 23.83 -4.60 -8.63
CA ARG A 194 24.24 -5.35 -9.82
C ARG A 194 23.91 -6.83 -9.66
N PRO A 195 23.14 -7.43 -10.59
CA PRO A 195 22.83 -8.85 -10.59
C PRO A 195 24.06 -9.74 -10.48
N THR A 196 23.93 -10.89 -9.83
CA THR A 196 25.05 -11.83 -9.66
C THR A 196 25.50 -12.41 -10.99
N ASP A 197 24.56 -12.73 -11.88
CA ASP A 197 24.83 -13.11 -13.26
C ASP A 197 23.71 -12.60 -14.20
N SER A 198 23.69 -13.06 -15.46
CA SER A 198 22.70 -12.63 -16.47
C SER A 198 21.45 -13.51 -16.53
N LYS A 199 21.27 -14.45 -15.60
CA LYS A 199 20.09 -15.30 -15.51
C LYS A 199 18.96 -14.58 -14.79
N SER A 200 17.76 -15.15 -14.93
CA SER A 200 16.58 -14.71 -14.22
C SER A 200 16.71 -15.03 -12.74
N HIS A 201 16.42 -14.06 -11.88
CA HIS A 201 16.42 -14.20 -10.42
C HIS A 201 15.16 -13.60 -9.80
N ALA A 202 14.70 -14.20 -8.71
CA ALA A 202 13.70 -13.59 -7.83
C ALA A 202 14.42 -12.67 -6.83
N LEU A 203 14.20 -11.37 -6.96
CA LEU A 203 14.74 -10.36 -6.07
C LEU A 203 13.78 -10.07 -4.92
N SER A 204 14.30 -9.99 -3.70
CA SER A 204 13.54 -9.54 -2.54
C SER A 204 14.29 -8.45 -1.78
N LEU A 205 13.55 -7.43 -1.36
CA LEU A 205 14.00 -6.38 -0.45
C LEU A 205 13.25 -6.51 0.86
N ARG A 206 13.98 -6.74 1.95
CA ARG A 206 13.47 -6.86 3.31
C ARG A 206 14.05 -5.78 4.19
N ILE A 207 13.25 -5.27 5.12
CA ILE A 207 13.74 -4.50 6.27
C ILE A 207 13.71 -5.38 7.52
N LYS A 208 14.72 -5.22 8.38
CA LYS A 208 14.76 -5.80 9.71
C LYS A 208 14.68 -4.70 10.78
N PRO A 209 14.30 -5.04 12.03
CA PRO A 209 14.25 -4.07 13.12
C PRO A 209 15.61 -3.42 13.35
N GLY A 210 15.57 -2.18 13.86
CA GLY A 210 16.80 -1.46 14.22
C GLY A 210 17.17 -0.29 13.31
N LEU A 211 16.33 0.10 12.34
CA LEU A 211 16.54 1.33 11.56
C LEU A 211 16.65 2.52 12.52
N ARG A 212 17.68 3.36 12.38
CA ARG A 212 17.92 4.51 13.27
C ARG A 212 17.84 5.82 12.50
N SER A 213 17.16 6.80 13.09
CA SER A 213 17.11 8.17 12.60
C SER A 213 18.19 9.03 13.24
N SER A 214 18.52 10.16 12.61
CA SER A 214 19.27 11.24 13.26
C SER A 214 18.41 12.12 14.17
N LYS A 215 17.07 11.96 14.16
CA LYS A 215 16.12 12.81 14.91
C LYS A 215 15.85 12.35 16.34
N GLY A 216 16.08 11.08 16.66
CA GLY A 216 15.81 10.55 17.99
C GLY A 216 16.35 9.13 18.21
N PRO A 217 16.39 8.67 19.47
CA PRO A 217 17.08 7.45 19.86
C PRO A 217 16.31 6.15 19.58
N LEU A 218 14.99 6.20 19.40
CA LEU A 218 14.16 5.02 19.24
C LEU A 218 14.38 4.38 17.86
N PRO A 219 14.71 3.07 17.80
CA PRO A 219 14.83 2.38 16.53
C PRO A 219 13.46 2.03 15.93
N GLY A 220 13.44 1.86 14.62
CA GLY A 220 12.34 1.26 13.87
C GLY A 220 12.11 -0.19 14.28
N LEU A 221 10.84 -0.61 14.27
CA LEU A 221 10.41 -1.94 14.68
C LEU A 221 10.03 -2.85 13.50
N GLN A 222 10.02 -2.29 12.29
CA GLN A 222 9.56 -2.96 11.07
C GLN A 222 10.39 -4.22 10.77
N ASP A 223 9.71 -5.32 10.46
CA ASP A 223 10.33 -6.59 10.09
C ASP A 223 9.53 -7.29 9.00
N GLU A 224 9.72 -6.88 7.75
CA GLU A 224 8.90 -7.38 6.65
C GLU A 224 9.59 -7.27 5.29
N ILE A 225 9.03 -8.00 4.33
CA ILE A 225 9.42 -7.88 2.93
C ILE A 225 8.73 -6.64 2.38
N LEU A 226 9.53 -5.67 1.95
CA LEU A 226 9.06 -4.42 1.37
C LEU A 226 8.68 -4.58 -0.09
N LEU A 227 9.42 -5.43 -0.83
CA LEU A 227 9.28 -5.56 -2.27
C LEU A 227 9.79 -6.92 -2.75
N ARG A 228 9.13 -7.46 -3.78
CA ARG A 228 9.57 -8.62 -4.57
C ARG A 228 9.55 -8.24 -6.04
N ALA A 229 10.57 -8.62 -6.81
CA ALA A 229 10.67 -8.32 -8.23
C ALA A 229 11.43 -9.38 -9.01
N SER A 230 11.21 -9.47 -10.31
CA SER A 230 12.03 -10.28 -11.21
C SER A 230 13.19 -9.48 -11.79
N VAL A 231 14.38 -10.07 -11.76
CA VAL A 231 15.61 -9.56 -12.39
C VAL A 231 15.90 -10.42 -13.61
N ASN A 232 16.32 -9.80 -14.72
CA ASN A 232 16.72 -10.46 -15.97
C ASN A 232 15.71 -11.49 -16.46
N GLU A 233 14.42 -11.17 -16.36
CA GLU A 233 13.35 -12.07 -16.73
C GLU A 233 13.50 -12.54 -18.18
N VAL A 234 13.42 -13.86 -18.38
CA VAL A 234 13.56 -14.47 -19.70
C VAL A 234 12.40 -14.02 -20.60
N PHE A 235 12.70 -13.76 -21.87
CA PHE A 235 11.68 -13.39 -22.85
C PHE A 235 10.65 -14.52 -23.02
N GLY A 236 9.38 -14.21 -22.75
CA GLY A 236 8.29 -15.16 -22.76
C GLY A 236 6.94 -14.47 -22.89
N LEU A 237 5.94 -15.22 -23.35
CA LEU A 237 4.54 -14.82 -23.20
C LEU A 237 4.16 -14.99 -21.72
N ARG A 238 3.56 -13.97 -21.11
CA ARG A 238 3.07 -13.99 -19.73
C ARG A 238 1.59 -14.24 -19.63
N TYR A 239 0.80 -13.67 -20.53
CA TYR A 239 -0.65 -13.83 -20.52
C TYR A 239 -1.27 -13.54 -21.88
N VAL A 240 -2.50 -14.01 -22.03
CA VAL A 240 -3.44 -13.58 -23.06
C VAL A 240 -4.67 -13.00 -22.35
N ALA A 241 -5.18 -11.85 -22.78
CA ALA A 241 -6.32 -11.19 -22.15
C ALA A 241 -7.29 -10.56 -23.16
N CYS A 242 -8.56 -10.43 -22.79
CA CYS A 242 -9.56 -9.72 -23.59
C CYS A 242 -9.74 -8.26 -23.12
N GLY A 243 -9.97 -7.36 -24.08
CA GLY A 243 -10.15 -5.92 -23.90
C GLY A 243 -8.84 -5.15 -23.69
N ASP A 244 -8.97 -3.83 -23.53
CA ASP A 244 -7.87 -2.91 -23.20
C ASP A 244 -7.35 -3.06 -21.76
N GLY A 245 -7.86 -4.06 -21.03
CA GLY A 245 -8.03 -4.00 -19.58
C GLY A 245 -6.91 -4.58 -18.71
N TYR A 246 -5.79 -5.07 -19.24
CA TYR A 246 -4.70 -5.51 -18.34
C TYR A 246 -3.88 -4.30 -17.85
N GLN A 247 -4.36 -3.65 -16.80
CA GLN A 247 -3.57 -2.75 -15.96
C GLN A 247 -2.88 -3.60 -14.90
N GLU A 248 -1.62 -3.97 -15.13
CA GLU A 248 -0.77 -4.65 -14.14
C GLU A 248 -0.67 -3.76 -12.88
N GLY A 249 -1.34 -4.15 -11.78
CA GLY A 249 -1.15 -3.53 -10.47
C GLY A 249 -2.00 -2.30 -10.11
N ARG A 250 -3.00 -1.89 -10.90
CA ARG A 250 -3.89 -0.77 -10.52
C ARG A 250 -5.24 -1.25 -9.99
N SER A 251 -5.27 -1.74 -8.75
CA SER A 251 -6.52 -1.80 -7.97
C SER A 251 -6.91 -0.38 -7.56
N SER A 252 -7.64 0.36 -8.41
CA SER A 252 -8.28 1.60 -8.00
C SER A 252 -9.43 1.27 -7.05
N SER A 253 -9.19 1.44 -5.75
CA SER A 253 -10.13 1.14 -4.66
C SER A 253 -11.27 2.16 -4.51
N SER A 254 -11.73 2.83 -5.58
CA SER A 254 -12.64 3.97 -5.41
C SER A 254 -13.68 4.22 -6.51
N SER A 255 -14.04 3.24 -7.34
CA SER A 255 -15.16 3.45 -8.28
C SER A 255 -16.07 2.24 -8.40
N ALA A 256 -17.34 2.44 -8.02
CA ALA A 256 -18.46 1.51 -8.13
C ALA A 256 -18.93 1.32 -9.59
N VAL A 257 -17.98 1.18 -10.52
CA VAL A 257 -18.23 0.69 -11.89
C VAL A 257 -18.07 -0.83 -11.84
N PRO A 258 -18.85 -1.63 -12.60
CA PRO A 258 -18.65 -3.07 -12.65
C PRO A 258 -17.18 -3.33 -12.97
N GLN A 259 -16.48 -3.99 -12.06
CA GLN A 259 -15.11 -4.44 -12.27
C GLN A 259 -15.15 -5.48 -13.38
N PHE A 260 -15.12 -5.03 -14.65
CA PHE A 260 -14.69 -5.85 -15.77
C PHE A 260 -13.23 -6.18 -15.49
N ARG A 261 -13.01 -7.22 -14.68
CA ARG A 261 -11.70 -7.85 -14.62
C ARG A 261 -11.45 -8.34 -16.04
N PRO A 262 -10.37 -7.93 -16.71
CA PRO A 262 -10.04 -8.53 -18.00
C PRO A 262 -10.02 -10.05 -17.77
N HIS A 263 -10.76 -10.80 -18.59
CA HIS A 263 -10.56 -12.24 -18.67
C HIS A 263 -9.14 -12.42 -19.17
N PHE A 264 -8.25 -12.90 -18.30
CA PHE A 264 -6.86 -13.18 -18.64
C PHE A 264 -6.53 -14.63 -18.30
N VAL A 265 -5.65 -15.21 -19.11
CA VAL A 265 -5.09 -16.53 -18.90
C VAL A 265 -3.59 -16.36 -18.82
N ALA A 266 -3.02 -16.69 -17.66
CA ALA A 266 -1.58 -16.69 -17.47
C ALA A 266 -0.94 -17.82 -18.30
N ALA A 267 0.18 -17.53 -18.94
CA ALA A 267 1.03 -18.49 -19.59
C ALA A 267 1.97 -19.11 -18.54
N THR A 268 1.41 -19.84 -17.56
CA THR A 268 2.20 -20.48 -16.49
C THR A 268 3.07 -21.61 -17.02
N GLY A 269 4.28 -21.74 -16.50
CA GLY A 269 5.26 -22.69 -16.98
C GLY A 269 5.10 -24.08 -16.39
N ASP A 270 4.79 -25.07 -17.24
CA ASP A 270 5.39 -26.42 -17.19
C ASP A 270 5.04 -27.34 -18.38
N SER A 271 4.26 -26.89 -19.37
CA SER A 271 4.10 -27.63 -20.63
C SER A 271 3.99 -26.70 -21.83
N SER A 272 4.17 -27.24 -23.03
CA SER A 272 3.83 -26.60 -24.32
C SER A 272 2.30 -26.44 -24.40
N GLN A 273 1.77 -25.57 -23.55
CA GLN A 273 0.36 -25.48 -23.28
C GLN A 273 -0.33 -24.65 -24.38
N GLU A 274 -1.40 -25.23 -24.91
CA GLU A 274 -2.42 -24.44 -25.59
C GLU A 274 -3.04 -23.47 -24.59
N ILE A 275 -2.96 -22.17 -24.89
CA ILE A 275 -3.61 -21.12 -24.12
C ILE A 275 -4.96 -20.85 -24.78
N ALA A 276 -6.02 -21.34 -24.16
CA ALA A 276 -7.39 -21.14 -24.62
C ALA A 276 -8.05 -19.97 -23.90
N ILE A 277 -8.60 -19.01 -24.66
CA ILE A 277 -9.33 -17.86 -24.14
C ILE A 277 -10.60 -17.61 -24.95
N ALA A 278 -11.66 -17.11 -24.31
CA ALA A 278 -12.87 -16.66 -24.99
C ALA A 278 -12.97 -15.13 -24.92
N CYS A 279 -12.97 -14.47 -26.09
CA CYS A 279 -13.05 -13.01 -26.20
C CYS A 279 -14.20 -12.60 -27.12
N PRO A 280 -14.95 -11.53 -26.81
CA PRO A 280 -15.96 -10.99 -27.73
C PRO A 280 -15.37 -10.53 -29.06
N ALA A 281 -16.11 -10.73 -30.15
CA ALA A 281 -15.72 -10.18 -31.45
C ALA A 281 -15.64 -8.65 -31.40
N GLY A 282 -14.67 -8.09 -32.11
CA GLY A 282 -14.37 -6.65 -32.15
C GLY A 282 -13.67 -6.09 -30.91
N GLN A 283 -13.47 -6.89 -29.85
CA GLN A 283 -12.67 -6.48 -28.69
C GLN A 283 -11.17 -6.79 -28.91
N PRO A 284 -10.27 -5.95 -28.38
CA PRO A 284 -8.84 -6.24 -28.35
C PRO A 284 -8.53 -7.54 -27.62
N ILE A 285 -7.54 -8.27 -28.11
CA ILE A 285 -6.95 -9.46 -27.51
C ILE A 285 -5.49 -9.10 -27.27
N SER A 286 -5.13 -8.91 -26.00
CA SER A 286 -3.80 -8.52 -25.59
C SER A 286 -2.92 -9.76 -25.38
N LEU A 287 -1.81 -9.84 -26.11
CA LEU A 287 -0.71 -10.76 -25.82
C LEU A 287 0.33 -10.01 -24.99
N GLY A 288 0.48 -10.37 -23.72
CA GLY A 288 1.44 -9.74 -22.81
C GLY A 288 2.76 -10.50 -22.78
N PHE A 289 3.84 -9.87 -23.20
CA PHE A 289 5.19 -10.42 -23.21
C PHE A 289 6.07 -9.81 -22.12
N SER A 290 7.03 -10.57 -21.58
CA SER A 290 7.98 -10.05 -20.57
C SER A 290 8.98 -9.02 -21.11
N GLN A 291 9.13 -8.94 -22.43
CA GLN A 291 9.97 -7.97 -23.13
C GLN A 291 9.29 -7.50 -24.42
N PRO A 292 9.59 -6.29 -24.93
CA PRO A 292 9.09 -5.82 -26.23
C PRO A 292 9.44 -6.78 -27.36
N LEU A 293 8.51 -7.01 -28.27
CA LEU A 293 8.78 -7.75 -29.51
C LEU A 293 9.71 -6.96 -30.43
N SER A 294 10.61 -7.65 -31.14
CA SER A 294 11.38 -7.04 -32.21
C SER A 294 10.48 -6.57 -33.37
N THR A 295 11.00 -5.72 -34.25
CA THR A 295 10.28 -5.30 -35.46
C THR A 295 9.88 -6.52 -36.31
N ASP A 296 10.81 -7.47 -36.50
CA ASP A 296 10.57 -8.70 -37.27
C ASP A 296 9.53 -9.60 -36.59
N ALA A 297 9.53 -9.70 -35.27
CA ALA A 297 8.53 -10.47 -34.52
C ALA A 297 7.12 -9.86 -34.65
N ASN A 298 7.01 -8.53 -34.63
CA ASN A 298 5.73 -7.84 -34.88
C ASN A 298 5.23 -8.05 -36.32
N GLU A 299 6.13 -8.00 -37.31
CA GLU A 299 5.78 -8.25 -38.71
C GLU A 299 5.39 -9.71 -38.95
N TRP A 300 6.07 -10.64 -38.27
CA TRP A 300 5.70 -12.04 -38.27
C TRP A 300 4.27 -12.25 -37.76
N LEU A 301 3.92 -11.65 -36.60
CA LEU A 301 2.56 -11.70 -36.08
C LEU A 301 1.56 -11.12 -37.08
N ARG A 302 1.85 -9.98 -37.71
CA ARG A 302 0.96 -9.37 -38.69
C ARG A 302 0.66 -10.27 -39.90
N SER A 303 1.65 -11.05 -40.34
CA SER A 303 1.58 -11.85 -41.57
C SER A 303 1.16 -13.32 -41.39
N HIS A 304 1.21 -13.85 -40.17
CA HIS A 304 0.98 -15.28 -39.90
C HIS A 304 -0.28 -15.57 -39.07
N LEU A 305 -1.13 -14.57 -38.82
CA LEU A 305 -2.40 -14.77 -38.15
C LEU A 305 -3.42 -15.48 -39.06
N PRO A 306 -4.27 -16.36 -38.51
CA PRO A 306 -5.33 -17.01 -39.28
C PRO A 306 -6.37 -15.98 -39.72
N ARG A 307 -7.07 -16.29 -40.82
CA ARG A 307 -8.18 -15.46 -41.28
C ARG A 307 -9.21 -15.28 -40.17
N GLY A 308 -9.56 -14.03 -39.88
CA GLY A 308 -10.48 -13.66 -38.79
C GLY A 308 -9.78 -13.00 -37.61
N LEU A 309 -8.47 -13.17 -37.46
CA LEU A 309 -7.63 -12.37 -36.55
C LEU A 309 -6.82 -11.34 -37.33
N ARG A 310 -6.76 -10.11 -36.82
CA ARG A 310 -5.87 -9.07 -37.33
C ARG A 310 -4.98 -8.52 -36.23
N TYR A 311 -3.74 -8.21 -36.58
CA TYR A 311 -2.85 -7.43 -35.73
C TYR A 311 -3.23 -5.96 -35.81
N GLU A 312 -3.40 -5.31 -34.67
CA GLU A 312 -3.78 -3.90 -34.60
C GLU A 312 -2.57 -3.03 -34.27
N ALA A 313 -1.95 -3.25 -33.10
CA ALA A 313 -0.89 -2.38 -32.61
C ALA A 313 0.08 -3.11 -31.66
N ALA A 314 1.30 -2.59 -31.58
CA ALA A 314 2.18 -2.83 -30.43
C ALA A 314 2.02 -1.67 -29.46
N ALA A 315 1.72 -1.93 -28.20
CA ALA A 315 1.79 -0.94 -27.15
C ALA A 315 2.97 -1.24 -26.23
N LYS A 316 3.76 -0.21 -25.90
CA LYS A 316 4.63 -0.30 -24.73
C LYS A 316 3.71 -0.40 -23.52
N GLY A 317 3.97 -1.36 -22.62
CA GLY A 317 3.27 -1.45 -21.35
C GLY A 317 3.24 -0.08 -20.68
N ILE A 318 2.11 0.26 -20.07
CA ILE A 318 1.95 1.56 -19.42
C ILE A 318 2.98 1.64 -18.28
N PRO A 319 3.84 2.68 -18.24
CA PRO A 319 4.77 2.87 -17.13
C PRO A 319 3.95 3.25 -15.89
N SER A 320 3.57 2.27 -15.10
CA SER A 320 2.99 2.49 -13.77
C SER A 320 4.10 2.46 -12.75
N ARG A 321 4.23 3.45 -11.86
CA ARG A 321 5.06 3.25 -10.66
C ARG A 321 4.48 2.08 -9.86
N TRP A 322 5.27 1.06 -9.58
CA TRP A 322 4.80 -0.11 -8.84
C TRP A 322 5.08 0.08 -7.36
N SER A 323 4.01 0.39 -6.60
CA SER A 323 3.99 0.40 -5.15
C SER A 323 2.95 -0.62 -4.69
N GLY A 324 3.32 -1.56 -3.83
CA GLY A 324 2.34 -2.49 -3.31
C GLY A 324 2.94 -3.46 -2.31
N LYS A 325 2.14 -3.83 -1.31
CA LYS A 325 2.44 -4.90 -0.35
C LYS A 325 2.90 -6.17 -1.07
N PRO A 326 3.71 -7.03 -0.42
CA PRO A 326 4.53 -8.09 -1.03
C PRO A 326 3.77 -9.30 -1.61
N VAL A 327 2.52 -9.13 -2.07
CA VAL A 327 1.65 -10.25 -2.45
C VAL A 327 2.02 -10.85 -3.81
N THR A 328 2.70 -10.10 -4.68
CA THR A 328 3.10 -10.58 -6.01
C THR A 328 4.52 -10.12 -6.36
N GLU A 329 5.32 -11.03 -6.92
CA GLU A 329 6.59 -10.70 -7.54
C GLU A 329 6.34 -9.76 -8.73
N LEU A 330 6.95 -8.57 -8.71
CA LEU A 330 6.79 -7.56 -9.75
C LEU A 330 7.75 -7.85 -10.91
N GLY A 331 7.20 -8.18 -12.08
CA GLY A 331 7.96 -8.23 -13.33
C GLY A 331 8.06 -6.86 -14.00
N ARG A 332 8.95 -6.74 -15.00
CA ARG A 332 8.97 -5.57 -15.92
C ARG A 332 7.56 -5.37 -16.51
N PRO A 333 7.05 -4.16 -16.75
CA PRO A 333 5.75 -3.99 -17.43
C PRO A 333 5.67 -4.82 -18.71
N ALA A 334 4.58 -5.58 -18.87
CA ALA A 334 4.38 -6.40 -20.05
C ALA A 334 4.35 -5.55 -21.33
N ALA A 335 5.05 -5.99 -22.37
CA ALA A 335 4.88 -5.43 -23.70
C ALA A 335 3.68 -6.08 -24.38
N ILE A 336 2.78 -5.26 -24.92
CA ILE A 336 1.49 -5.74 -25.41
C ILE A 336 1.48 -5.74 -26.94
N ALA A 337 1.15 -6.90 -27.52
CA ALA A 337 0.68 -6.98 -28.91
C ALA A 337 -0.84 -7.14 -28.91
N SER A 338 -1.55 -6.20 -29.54
CA SER A 338 -3.01 -6.19 -29.64
C SER A 338 -3.46 -6.86 -30.94
N LEU A 339 -4.34 -7.85 -30.80
CA LEU A 339 -5.06 -8.49 -31.91
C LEU A 339 -6.55 -8.17 -31.82
N VAL A 340 -7.29 -8.27 -32.90
CA VAL A 340 -8.76 -8.19 -32.89
C VAL A 340 -9.34 -9.34 -33.72
N SER A 341 -10.41 -9.96 -33.20
CA SER A 341 -11.22 -10.92 -33.96
C SER A 341 -12.38 -10.21 -34.63
N ASP A 342 -12.48 -10.27 -35.96
CA ASP A 342 -13.64 -9.77 -36.71
C ASP A 342 -14.64 -10.89 -37.03
N ALA A 343 -14.38 -12.12 -36.58
CA ALA A 343 -15.18 -13.31 -36.87
C ALA A 343 -15.93 -13.79 -35.61
N PRO A 344 -17.22 -13.42 -35.42
CA PRO A 344 -17.98 -13.88 -34.27
C PRO A 344 -18.19 -15.41 -34.32
N ASN A 345 -18.41 -16.01 -33.15
CA ASN A 345 -18.70 -17.44 -32.98
C ASN A 345 -17.72 -18.38 -33.69
N SER A 346 -16.43 -18.01 -33.66
CA SER A 346 -15.36 -18.70 -34.38
C SER A 346 -14.27 -19.17 -33.43
N LEU A 347 -13.69 -20.35 -33.70
CA LEU A 347 -12.49 -20.83 -33.04
C LEU A 347 -11.28 -20.54 -33.92
N LEU A 348 -10.38 -19.69 -33.46
CA LEU A 348 -9.20 -19.23 -34.17
C LEU A 348 -7.98 -19.70 -33.40
N SER A 349 -6.99 -20.31 -34.07
CA SER A 349 -5.76 -20.75 -33.40
C SER A 349 -4.52 -20.43 -34.19
N PHE A 350 -3.43 -20.08 -33.51
CA PHE A 350 -2.12 -19.83 -34.09
C PHE A 350 -1.00 -20.19 -33.13
N ASP A 351 0.18 -20.47 -33.66
CA ASP A 351 1.35 -20.86 -32.88
C ASP A 351 2.35 -19.70 -32.83
N LEU A 352 2.77 -19.29 -31.63
CA LEU A 352 3.96 -18.44 -31.45
C LEU A 352 5.21 -19.31 -31.67
N PRO A 353 6.05 -19.02 -32.67
CA PRO A 353 7.18 -19.87 -33.00
C PRO A 353 8.33 -19.64 -32.02
N SER A 354 9.19 -20.65 -31.84
CA SER A 354 10.43 -20.51 -31.05
C SER A 354 11.45 -19.55 -31.67
N SER A 355 11.23 -19.13 -32.92
CA SER A 355 12.03 -18.11 -33.61
C SER A 355 11.63 -16.68 -33.23
N LEU A 356 10.58 -16.48 -32.43
CA LEU A 356 10.19 -15.14 -31.98
C LEU A 356 11.30 -14.53 -31.11
N VAL A 357 11.62 -13.25 -31.34
CA VAL A 357 12.72 -12.54 -30.68
C VAL A 357 12.22 -11.22 -30.05
N SER A 358 12.74 -10.86 -28.89
CA SER A 358 12.53 -9.55 -28.28
C SER A 358 13.31 -8.46 -29.00
N ALA A 359 12.97 -7.20 -28.76
CA ALA A 359 13.70 -6.04 -29.26
C ALA A 359 15.16 -6.02 -28.78
N GLU A 360 15.42 -6.64 -27.63
CA GLU A 360 16.75 -6.83 -27.04
C GLU A 360 17.48 -8.10 -27.55
N GLY A 361 16.90 -8.85 -28.49
CA GLY A 361 17.54 -10.00 -29.13
C GLY A 361 17.37 -11.34 -28.39
N ALA A 362 16.59 -11.39 -27.31
CA ALA A 362 16.32 -12.63 -26.59
C ALA A 362 15.31 -13.48 -27.35
N ARG A 363 15.53 -14.80 -27.42
CA ARG A 363 14.57 -15.74 -28.02
C ARG A 363 13.47 -16.10 -27.03
N ILE A 364 12.25 -16.30 -27.53
CA ILE A 364 11.14 -16.72 -26.68
C ILE A 364 11.49 -18.05 -26.02
N LEU A 365 11.28 -18.14 -24.71
CA LEU A 365 11.63 -19.31 -23.93
C LEU A 365 11.02 -20.60 -24.49
N ARG A 366 9.79 -20.51 -25.00
CA ARG A 366 9.05 -21.64 -25.55
C ARG A 366 8.00 -21.18 -26.56
N PRO A 367 7.64 -22.02 -27.55
CA PRO A 367 6.48 -21.78 -28.39
C PRO A 367 5.18 -21.95 -27.60
N HIS A 368 4.13 -21.24 -28.01
CA HIS A 368 2.79 -21.33 -27.42
C HIS A 368 1.75 -21.45 -28.52
N ARG A 369 0.82 -22.39 -28.39
CA ARG A 369 -0.39 -22.40 -29.22
C ARG A 369 -1.43 -21.53 -28.53
N ILE A 370 -1.98 -20.55 -29.22
CA ILE A 370 -3.04 -19.68 -28.70
C ILE A 370 -4.33 -20.05 -29.41
N ALA A 371 -5.35 -20.41 -28.65
CA ALA A 371 -6.70 -20.71 -29.13
C ALA A 371 -7.67 -19.63 -28.61
N VAL A 372 -8.27 -18.88 -29.54
CA VAL A 372 -9.24 -17.83 -29.25
C VAL A 372 -10.61 -18.30 -29.69
N THR A 373 -11.53 -18.45 -28.73
CA THR A 373 -12.96 -18.59 -29.02
C THR A 373 -13.56 -17.19 -29.10
N SER A 374 -13.84 -16.71 -30.31
CA SER A 374 -14.52 -15.44 -30.51
C SER A 374 -16.00 -15.62 -30.20
N THR A 375 -16.54 -14.89 -29.22
CA THR A 375 -17.98 -14.85 -28.95
C THR A 375 -18.66 -13.75 -29.78
N ASP A 376 -19.96 -13.53 -29.59
CA ASP A 376 -20.70 -12.44 -30.24
C ASP A 376 -20.07 -11.06 -29.98
N PHE A 377 -20.39 -10.10 -30.86
CA PHE A 377 -20.04 -8.69 -30.63
C PHE A 377 -20.70 -8.18 -29.35
N ILE A 378 -19.95 -7.42 -28.55
CA ILE A 378 -20.57 -6.66 -27.45
C ILE A 378 -21.41 -5.55 -28.08
N PRO A 379 -22.71 -5.44 -27.77
CA PRO A 379 -23.52 -4.33 -28.25
C PRO A 379 -22.97 -3.02 -27.68
N SER A 380 -22.50 -2.14 -28.57
CA SER A 380 -22.17 -0.77 -28.20
C SER A 380 -23.40 0.11 -28.41
N LEU A 381 -24.02 0.53 -27.30
CA LEU A 381 -25.01 1.61 -27.34
C LEU A 381 -24.25 2.93 -27.48
N ALA A 382 -23.99 3.34 -28.71
CA ALA A 382 -23.60 4.71 -29.00
C ALA A 382 -24.84 5.59 -28.81
N VAL A 383 -24.99 6.20 -27.63
CA VAL A 383 -25.94 7.29 -27.46
C VAL A 383 -25.39 8.46 -28.28
N GLU A 384 -26.04 8.79 -29.40
CA GLU A 384 -25.74 10.02 -30.12
C GLU A 384 -25.83 11.17 -29.12
N SER A 385 -24.73 11.92 -28.96
CA SER A 385 -24.75 13.16 -28.18
C SER A 385 -25.90 14.02 -28.69
N PRO A 386 -26.79 14.52 -27.82
CA PRO A 386 -27.92 15.32 -28.26
C PRO A 386 -27.38 16.49 -29.09
N ARG A 387 -27.79 16.53 -30.36
CA ARG A 387 -27.50 17.67 -31.22
C ARG A 387 -28.22 18.86 -30.59
N LEU A 388 -27.45 19.77 -29.99
CA LEU A 388 -27.96 21.08 -29.63
C LEU A 388 -28.40 21.75 -30.94
N LEU A 389 -29.72 21.86 -31.13
CA LEU A 389 -30.30 22.72 -32.16
C LEU A 389 -29.98 24.16 -31.72
N LEU A 390 -29.02 24.77 -32.40
CA LEU A 390 -28.71 26.21 -32.28
C LEU A 390 -29.61 27.03 -33.19
#